data_AF-A0A6N7X0F1-F1
#
_entry.id   AF-A0A6N7X0F1-F1
#
_cell.length_a   1.000
_cell.length_b   1.000
_cell.length_c   1.000
_cell.angle_alpha   90.00
_cell.angle_beta   90.00
_cell.angle_gamma   90.00
#
_symmetry.space_group_name_H-M   'P 1'
#
loop_
_entity.id
_entity.type
_entity.pdbx_description
1 polymer ?
#
loop_
_entity_poly.entity_id
_entity_poly.type
_entity_poly.pdbx_seq_one_letter_code
_entity_poly.pdbx_strand_id
1 'polypeptide(L)'
;MKKIAAILALFALLVNTTAFAEPDVLKSSDGDYEYTAAGVITSYYGGENVVVPTEIDGTKIKEIGVMAFFDIGISSVYIEEGIEEINTNAFEGCTAAYVDIPASVTSIGEHAFANCSELSVVTLNSEQVQFDYDVFIGTGYIRFDIPCAVSEDVMREKISNAKGDNNFDFGKIHSSLVESMTEKDIFGENMIYCEDCGFKGSKYLEDVSLPFEDVNNDAWYYPYVQTAYSFGIINGKSQTVFDPDAGLTCAETAKIAACIHAYNSGLETEFQGYGEHWYDVYVDYCYYNNIIDDHISFDWDKNATRAEMAYMFSRCDTEPYEINPDVPLTDIPDVYDTTAFAYEILDLYRRGIAVGSDEYMTFYPNAQVKRSEAAAFIARILCNDMRIGLSKG
;
A
#
# COMPACT_ATOMS: atom_id res chain seq x y z
N MET A 1 1.68 -80.05 -29.50
CA MET A 1 2.13 -78.64 -29.60
C MET A 1 1.22 -77.76 -30.49
N LYS A 2 -0.13 -77.84 -30.38
CA LYS A 2 -1.05 -76.95 -31.14
C LYS A 2 -2.25 -76.43 -30.33
N LYS A 3 -2.21 -76.47 -28.99
CA LYS A 3 -3.30 -75.96 -28.13
C LYS A 3 -2.86 -74.95 -27.04
N ILE A 4 -1.63 -74.44 -27.11
CA ILE A 4 -1.13 -73.42 -26.15
C ILE A 4 -0.96 -72.04 -26.82
N ALA A 5 -1.04 -71.95 -28.15
CA ALA A 5 -0.85 -70.69 -28.88
C ALA A 5 -2.11 -69.80 -29.00
N ALA A 6 -3.28 -70.24 -28.53
CA ALA A 6 -4.54 -69.51 -28.71
C ALA A 6 -5.00 -68.72 -27.46
N ILE A 7 -4.31 -68.86 -26.33
CA ILE A 7 -4.67 -68.14 -25.08
C ILE A 7 -3.79 -66.89 -24.88
N LEU A 8 -2.64 -66.80 -25.55
CA LEU A 8 -1.76 -65.62 -25.53
C LEU A 8 -2.15 -64.53 -26.55
N ALA A 9 -3.05 -64.84 -27.50
CA ALA A 9 -3.53 -63.86 -28.50
C ALA A 9 -4.86 -63.18 -28.10
N LEU A 10 -5.49 -63.61 -26.99
CA LEU A 10 -6.74 -63.00 -26.48
C LEU A 10 -6.52 -62.07 -25.28
N PHE A 11 -5.28 -61.92 -24.80
CA PHE A 11 -4.90 -61.05 -23.68
C PHE A 11 -4.12 -59.80 -24.12
N ALA A 12 -4.11 -59.51 -25.43
CA ALA A 12 -3.43 -58.35 -26.04
C ALA A 12 -4.42 -57.35 -26.66
N LEU A 13 -5.69 -57.39 -26.25
CA LEU A 13 -6.77 -56.54 -26.77
C LEU A 13 -7.66 -56.09 -25.60
N LEU A 14 -7.07 -55.38 -24.65
CA LEU A 14 -7.74 -54.51 -23.65
C LEU A 14 -6.66 -53.86 -22.76
N VAL A 15 -5.63 -53.28 -23.37
CA VAL A 15 -4.98 -52.12 -22.74
C VAL A 15 -5.71 -50.94 -23.34
N ASN A 16 -6.77 -50.50 -22.66
CA ASN A 16 -7.37 -49.22 -22.94
C ASN A 16 -6.32 -48.18 -22.49
N THR A 17 -5.33 -47.92 -23.34
CA THR A 17 -4.50 -46.73 -23.19
C THR A 17 -5.44 -45.58 -23.53
N THR A 18 -6.13 -45.06 -22.52
CA THR A 18 -6.45 -43.65 -22.53
C THR A 18 -5.10 -42.94 -22.59
N ALA A 19 -4.64 -42.69 -23.81
CA ALA A 19 -3.68 -41.64 -24.03
C ALA A 19 -4.32 -40.41 -23.40
N PHE A 20 -3.80 -39.97 -22.26
CA PHE A 20 -4.01 -38.58 -21.85
C PHE A 20 -3.45 -37.79 -23.03
N ALA A 21 -4.35 -37.20 -23.83
CA ALA A 21 -3.91 -36.15 -24.73
C ALA A 21 -3.22 -35.12 -23.83
N GLU A 22 -1.96 -34.79 -24.11
CA GLU A 22 -1.37 -33.62 -23.49
C GLU A 22 -2.35 -32.47 -23.74
N PRO A 23 -2.74 -31.71 -22.70
CA PRO A 23 -3.64 -30.60 -22.89
C PRO A 23 -3.03 -29.69 -23.96
N ASP A 24 -3.84 -29.25 -24.92
CA ASP A 24 -3.37 -28.34 -25.97
C ASP A 24 -2.79 -27.09 -25.29
N VAL A 25 -1.46 -26.97 -25.33
CA VAL A 25 -0.74 -25.83 -24.76
C VAL A 25 -0.78 -24.69 -25.77
N LEU A 26 -1.39 -23.59 -25.34
CA LEU A 26 -1.44 -22.31 -26.01
C LEU A 26 -0.25 -21.47 -25.54
N LYS A 27 0.26 -20.61 -26.42
CA LYS A 27 1.28 -19.61 -26.09
C LYS A 27 0.64 -18.23 -26.19
N SER A 28 0.91 -17.38 -25.22
CA SER A 28 0.41 -16.00 -25.20
C SER A 28 0.99 -15.19 -26.36
N SER A 29 0.28 -14.14 -26.76
CA SER A 29 0.70 -13.24 -27.85
C SER A 29 1.97 -12.45 -27.55
N ASP A 30 2.26 -12.16 -26.27
CA ASP A 30 3.53 -11.57 -25.79
C ASP A 30 4.68 -12.60 -25.68
N GLY A 31 4.34 -13.89 -25.61
CA GLY A 31 5.29 -14.99 -25.46
C GLY A 31 5.69 -15.30 -24.01
N ASP A 32 5.12 -14.60 -23.03
CA ASP A 32 5.48 -14.72 -21.62
C ASP A 32 4.86 -15.95 -20.95
N TYR A 33 3.74 -16.49 -21.46
CA TYR A 33 3.01 -17.59 -20.85
C TYR A 33 2.74 -18.73 -21.83
N GLU A 34 2.83 -19.94 -21.30
CA GLU A 34 2.14 -21.11 -21.82
C GLU A 34 0.95 -21.44 -20.91
N TYR A 35 -0.18 -21.78 -21.51
CA TYR A 35 -1.43 -22.04 -20.79
C TYR A 35 -2.33 -23.02 -21.54
N THR A 36 -3.36 -23.54 -20.88
CA THR A 36 -4.34 -24.44 -21.49
C THR A 36 -5.67 -23.74 -21.76
N ALA A 37 -6.46 -24.27 -22.69
CA ALA A 37 -7.84 -23.81 -22.92
C ALA A 37 -8.78 -23.95 -21.70
N ALA A 38 -8.35 -24.69 -20.66
CA ALA A 38 -9.07 -24.81 -19.40
C ALA A 38 -8.77 -23.67 -18.42
N GLY A 39 -7.82 -22.78 -18.72
CA GLY A 39 -7.46 -21.65 -17.86
C GLY A 39 -6.35 -21.94 -16.86
N VAL A 40 -5.43 -22.85 -17.21
CA VAL A 40 -4.27 -23.21 -16.37
C VAL A 40 -3.00 -22.68 -17.01
N ILE A 41 -2.23 -21.87 -16.30
CA ILE A 41 -0.87 -21.47 -16.73
C ILE A 41 0.07 -22.66 -16.50
N THR A 42 0.79 -23.09 -17.51
CA THR A 42 1.67 -24.27 -17.45
C THR A 42 3.15 -23.92 -17.48
N SER A 43 3.53 -22.75 -18.00
CA SER A 43 4.91 -22.25 -17.92
C SER A 43 4.95 -20.73 -18.08
N TYR A 44 5.95 -20.11 -17.47
CA TYR A 44 6.26 -18.69 -17.62
C TYR A 44 7.67 -18.47 -18.16
N TYR A 45 7.81 -17.50 -19.05
CA TYR A 45 9.04 -17.15 -19.76
C TYR A 45 9.34 -15.64 -19.75
N GLY A 46 8.55 -14.85 -19.05
CA GLY A 46 8.66 -13.40 -19.01
C GLY A 46 9.79 -12.88 -18.11
N GLY A 47 9.67 -11.62 -17.70
CA GLY A 47 10.66 -10.92 -16.88
C GLY A 47 10.56 -11.17 -15.36
N GLU A 48 11.39 -10.45 -14.59
CA GLU A 48 11.53 -10.63 -13.14
C GLU A 48 10.29 -10.19 -12.33
N ASN A 49 9.48 -9.27 -12.85
CA ASN A 49 8.23 -8.81 -12.21
C ASN A 49 7.04 -9.58 -12.80
N VAL A 50 6.54 -10.55 -12.04
CA VAL A 50 5.46 -11.43 -12.51
C VAL A 50 4.09 -10.86 -12.16
N VAL A 51 3.23 -10.79 -13.17
CA VAL A 51 1.78 -10.65 -13.01
C VAL A 51 1.16 -12.00 -13.37
N VAL A 52 0.27 -12.55 -12.55
CA VAL A 52 -0.54 -13.72 -12.91
C VAL A 52 -1.93 -13.20 -13.27
N PRO A 53 -2.25 -13.07 -14.58
CA PRO A 53 -3.49 -12.44 -15.01
C PRO A 53 -4.67 -13.41 -14.96
N THR A 54 -5.87 -12.88 -14.80
CA THR A 54 -7.14 -13.63 -14.89
C THR A 54 -7.62 -13.87 -16.32
N GLU A 55 -6.95 -13.31 -17.31
CA GLU A 55 -7.24 -13.54 -18.74
C GLU A 55 -5.96 -13.47 -19.59
N ILE A 56 -5.75 -14.44 -20.47
CA ILE A 56 -4.67 -14.45 -21.47
C ILE A 56 -5.29 -14.68 -22.86
N ASP A 57 -5.10 -13.72 -23.77
CA ASP A 57 -5.64 -13.74 -25.15
C ASP A 57 -7.14 -14.14 -25.24
N GLY A 58 -7.96 -13.65 -24.30
CA GLY A 58 -9.40 -13.94 -24.23
C GLY A 58 -9.75 -15.27 -23.53
N THR A 59 -8.76 -16.02 -23.04
CA THR A 59 -8.95 -17.22 -22.24
C THR A 59 -8.92 -16.85 -20.76
N LYS A 60 -10.00 -17.13 -20.03
CA LYS A 60 -10.04 -16.94 -18.58
C LYS A 60 -9.09 -17.89 -17.89
N ILE A 61 -8.23 -17.36 -17.03
CA ILE A 61 -7.28 -18.10 -16.20
C ILE A 61 -7.84 -18.20 -14.79
N LYS A 62 -7.69 -19.39 -14.20
CA LYS A 62 -8.15 -19.73 -12.85
C LYS A 62 -7.07 -20.42 -12.03
N GLU A 63 -6.07 -21.02 -12.67
CA GLU A 63 -5.12 -21.89 -11.98
C GLU A 63 -3.69 -21.58 -12.42
N ILE A 64 -2.79 -21.60 -11.44
CA ILE A 64 -1.35 -21.69 -11.68
C ILE A 64 -0.99 -23.16 -11.64
N GLY A 65 -0.55 -23.70 -12.77
CA GLY A 65 -0.29 -25.11 -12.95
C GLY A 65 0.98 -25.60 -12.26
N VAL A 66 1.12 -26.92 -12.24
CA VAL A 66 2.27 -27.61 -11.66
C VAL A 66 3.56 -27.12 -12.31
N MET A 67 4.52 -26.68 -11.49
CA MET A 67 5.84 -26.17 -11.92
C MET A 67 5.80 -24.98 -12.89
N ALA A 68 4.68 -24.25 -13.00
CA ALA A 68 4.53 -23.19 -13.99
C ALA A 68 5.60 -22.07 -13.90
N PHE A 69 6.10 -21.81 -12.70
CA PHE A 69 7.13 -20.83 -12.38
C PHE A 69 8.35 -21.48 -11.69
N PHE A 70 8.61 -22.77 -11.92
CA PHE A 70 9.69 -23.49 -11.24
C PHE A 70 11.09 -22.92 -11.54
N ASP A 71 11.86 -22.64 -10.49
CA ASP A 71 13.26 -22.17 -10.52
C ASP A 71 13.47 -20.90 -11.38
N ILE A 72 12.51 -19.97 -11.32
CA ILE A 72 12.59 -18.69 -12.03
C ILE A 72 13.09 -17.57 -11.09
N GLY A 73 14.06 -16.79 -11.56
CA GLY A 73 14.62 -15.63 -10.87
C GLY A 73 13.68 -14.41 -10.88
N ILE A 74 12.56 -14.52 -10.17
CA ILE A 74 11.55 -13.46 -10.06
C ILE A 74 11.77 -12.62 -8.80
N SER A 75 11.53 -11.32 -8.87
CA SER A 75 11.71 -10.38 -7.76
C SER A 75 10.43 -10.19 -6.94
N SER A 76 9.28 -10.20 -7.62
CA SER A 76 7.94 -10.05 -7.04
C SER A 76 6.90 -10.80 -7.86
N VAL A 77 5.84 -11.28 -7.18
CA VAL A 77 4.69 -11.95 -7.79
C VAL A 77 3.42 -11.26 -7.35
N TYR A 78 2.67 -10.72 -8.32
CA TYR A 78 1.31 -10.24 -8.13
C TYR A 78 0.32 -11.21 -8.77
N ILE A 79 -0.60 -11.75 -7.97
CA ILE A 79 -1.63 -12.69 -8.43
C ILE A 79 -2.97 -11.93 -8.46
N GLU A 80 -3.59 -11.82 -9.63
CA GLU A 80 -4.86 -11.10 -9.77
C GLU A 80 -6.03 -11.81 -9.06
N GLU A 81 -6.97 -11.02 -8.55
CA GLU A 81 -8.21 -11.51 -7.94
C GLU A 81 -9.06 -12.25 -8.99
N GLY A 82 -9.31 -13.53 -8.76
CA GLY A 82 -9.98 -14.45 -9.69
C GLY A 82 -9.22 -15.75 -9.94
N ILE A 83 -7.94 -15.82 -9.56
CA ILE A 83 -7.18 -17.08 -9.51
C ILE A 83 -7.63 -17.89 -8.30
N GLU A 84 -7.98 -19.16 -8.51
CA GLU A 84 -8.62 -20.05 -7.55
C GLU A 84 -7.64 -21.04 -6.90
N GLU A 85 -6.58 -21.44 -7.61
CA GLU A 85 -5.66 -22.50 -7.19
C GLU A 85 -4.20 -22.25 -7.61
N ILE A 86 -3.28 -22.52 -6.68
CA ILE A 86 -1.83 -22.56 -6.90
C ILE A 86 -1.38 -24.01 -6.75
N ASN A 87 -0.98 -24.67 -7.83
CA ASN A 87 -0.68 -26.11 -7.82
C ASN A 87 0.70 -26.45 -7.24
N THR A 88 0.93 -27.76 -7.12
CA THR A 88 2.18 -28.38 -6.63
C THR A 88 3.42 -27.82 -7.34
N ASN A 89 4.43 -27.45 -6.55
CA ASN A 89 5.71 -26.88 -7.02
C ASN A 89 5.58 -25.63 -7.93
N ALA A 90 4.43 -24.95 -7.96
CA ALA A 90 4.17 -23.85 -8.91
C ALA A 90 5.28 -22.80 -8.94
N PHE A 91 5.79 -22.38 -7.79
CA PHE A 91 6.86 -21.38 -7.61
C PHE A 91 8.08 -21.96 -6.88
N GLU A 92 8.28 -23.28 -6.85
CA GLU A 92 9.43 -23.85 -6.15
C GLU A 92 10.75 -23.26 -6.70
N GLY A 93 11.65 -22.86 -5.81
CA GLY A 93 12.96 -22.30 -6.16
C GLY A 93 12.95 -20.84 -6.64
N CYS A 94 11.79 -20.18 -6.64
CA CYS A 94 11.71 -18.76 -7.00
C CYS A 94 12.44 -17.86 -6.00
N THR A 95 12.93 -16.72 -6.47
CA THR A 95 13.64 -15.72 -5.64
C THR A 95 12.78 -14.54 -5.19
N ALA A 96 11.44 -14.66 -5.28
CA ALA A 96 10.55 -13.56 -4.90
C ALA A 96 10.70 -13.27 -3.40
N ALA A 97 10.88 -12.01 -3.04
CA ALA A 97 10.92 -11.58 -1.64
C ALA A 97 9.52 -11.47 -1.01
N TYR A 98 8.51 -11.25 -1.87
CA TYR A 98 7.13 -10.95 -1.52
C TYR A 98 6.16 -11.67 -2.46
N VAL A 99 5.07 -12.20 -1.89
CA VAL A 99 3.93 -12.77 -2.63
C VAL A 99 2.62 -12.24 -2.04
N ASP A 100 1.76 -11.71 -2.91
CA ASP A 100 0.37 -11.34 -2.56
C ASP A 100 -0.60 -12.44 -3.01
N ILE A 101 -1.28 -13.09 -2.06
CA ILE A 101 -2.24 -14.17 -2.32
C ILE A 101 -3.66 -13.61 -2.21
N PRO A 102 -4.41 -13.46 -3.33
CA PRO A 102 -5.74 -12.86 -3.35
C PRO A 102 -6.78 -13.73 -2.64
N ALA A 103 -7.94 -13.12 -2.31
CA ALA A 103 -8.97 -13.80 -1.53
C ALA A 103 -9.63 -14.94 -2.31
N SER A 104 -9.59 -14.88 -3.64
CA SER A 104 -10.05 -15.93 -4.56
C SER A 104 -9.26 -17.24 -4.47
N VAL A 105 -8.01 -17.23 -4.00
CA VAL A 105 -7.19 -18.45 -3.91
C VAL A 105 -7.69 -19.30 -2.74
N THR A 106 -8.19 -20.48 -3.07
CA THR A 106 -8.78 -21.41 -2.08
C THR A 106 -7.85 -22.57 -1.73
N SER A 107 -6.93 -22.95 -2.62
CA SER A 107 -5.95 -24.03 -2.40
C SER A 107 -4.55 -23.66 -2.87
N ILE A 108 -3.55 -24.09 -2.08
CA ILE A 108 -2.13 -24.00 -2.39
C ILE A 108 -1.51 -25.39 -2.19
N GLY A 109 -1.01 -25.97 -3.28
CA GLY A 109 -0.54 -27.34 -3.35
C GLY A 109 0.84 -27.57 -2.72
N GLU A 110 1.18 -28.86 -2.56
CA GLU A 110 2.44 -29.32 -1.96
C GLU A 110 3.65 -28.62 -2.58
N HIS A 111 4.58 -28.15 -1.74
CA HIS A 111 5.82 -27.48 -2.17
C HIS A 111 5.63 -26.24 -3.08
N ALA A 112 4.45 -25.64 -3.17
CA ALA A 112 4.20 -24.56 -4.14
C ALA A 112 5.19 -23.39 -4.03
N PHE A 113 5.72 -23.09 -2.86
CA PHE A 113 6.75 -22.06 -2.60
C PHE A 113 7.99 -22.65 -1.92
N ALA A 114 8.27 -23.94 -2.12
CA ALA A 114 9.42 -24.59 -1.53
C ALA A 114 10.72 -23.94 -2.03
N ASN A 115 11.75 -23.91 -1.17
CA ASN A 115 13.09 -23.41 -1.49
C ASN A 115 13.15 -21.95 -2.02
N CYS A 116 12.10 -21.15 -1.80
CA CYS A 116 12.12 -19.71 -2.10
C CYS A 116 12.93 -18.97 -1.02
N SER A 117 14.26 -18.93 -1.16
CA SER A 117 15.16 -18.52 -0.07
C SER A 117 15.02 -17.05 0.36
N GLU A 118 14.59 -16.18 -0.55
CA GLU A 118 14.42 -14.75 -0.31
C GLU A 118 13.01 -14.38 0.18
N LEU A 119 12.06 -15.33 0.12
CA LEU A 119 10.67 -15.08 0.51
C LEU A 119 10.60 -14.78 2.00
N SER A 120 10.22 -13.55 2.33
CA SER A 120 10.20 -13.03 3.70
C SER A 120 8.84 -12.46 4.11
N VAL A 121 7.97 -12.15 3.14
CA VAL A 121 6.61 -11.65 3.40
C VAL A 121 5.61 -12.35 2.47
N VAL A 122 4.53 -12.87 3.06
CA VAL A 122 3.40 -13.43 2.32
C VAL A 122 2.13 -12.76 2.81
N THR A 123 1.43 -12.07 1.91
CA THR A 123 0.10 -11.52 2.20
C THR A 123 -0.97 -12.57 1.89
N LEU A 124 -1.86 -12.82 2.84
CA LEU A 124 -3.01 -13.71 2.68
C LEU A 124 -4.29 -12.89 2.80
N ASN A 125 -5.04 -12.72 1.71
CA ASN A 125 -6.25 -11.88 1.74
C ASN A 125 -7.51 -12.63 2.21
N SER A 126 -7.39 -13.89 2.64
CA SER A 126 -8.50 -14.70 3.12
C SER A 126 -8.07 -15.72 4.16
N GLU A 127 -8.89 -15.92 5.21
CA GLU A 127 -8.72 -17.05 6.13
C GLU A 127 -9.14 -18.39 5.52
N GLN A 128 -9.80 -18.40 4.37
CA GLN A 128 -10.37 -19.62 3.78
C GLN A 128 -9.33 -20.44 3.02
N VAL A 129 -8.18 -19.86 2.69
CA VAL A 129 -7.08 -20.55 2.01
C VAL A 129 -6.70 -21.84 2.73
N GLN A 130 -6.55 -22.91 1.96
CA GLN A 130 -6.08 -24.20 2.41
C GLN A 130 -4.67 -24.43 1.87
N PHE A 131 -3.79 -24.88 2.75
CA PHE A 131 -2.42 -25.23 2.41
C PHE A 131 -2.27 -26.74 2.47
N ASP A 132 -1.58 -27.30 1.49
CA ASP A 132 -1.08 -28.67 1.54
C ASP A 132 0.19 -28.76 2.41
N TYR A 133 0.87 -29.90 2.37
CA TYR A 133 2.12 -30.12 3.11
C TYR A 133 3.31 -29.36 2.50
N ASP A 134 4.20 -28.88 3.36
CA ASP A 134 5.53 -28.36 2.99
C ASP A 134 5.54 -27.27 1.91
N VAL A 135 4.43 -26.53 1.74
CA VAL A 135 4.27 -25.38 0.84
C VAL A 135 5.45 -24.41 0.93
N PHE A 136 5.94 -24.11 2.12
CA PHE A 136 7.01 -23.13 2.37
C PHE A 136 8.31 -23.78 2.91
N ILE A 137 8.52 -25.08 2.69
CA ILE A 137 9.74 -25.75 3.18
C ILE A 137 11.00 -25.13 2.56
N GLY A 138 12.08 -24.99 3.33
CA GLY A 138 13.34 -24.43 2.83
C GLY A 138 13.36 -22.90 2.65
N THR A 139 12.27 -22.22 2.99
CA THR A 139 12.23 -20.74 3.11
C THR A 139 12.87 -20.26 4.40
N GLY A 140 13.23 -18.97 4.45
CA GLY A 140 13.75 -18.32 5.66
C GLY A 140 12.68 -18.03 6.72
N TYR A 141 12.83 -16.91 7.41
CA TYR A 141 11.77 -16.36 8.25
C TYR A 141 10.71 -15.71 7.37
N ILE A 142 9.43 -16.00 7.63
CA ILE A 142 8.31 -15.38 6.90
C ILE A 142 7.41 -14.63 7.87
N ARG A 143 7.10 -13.37 7.56
CA ARG A 143 5.96 -12.66 8.13
C ARG A 143 4.73 -12.92 7.26
N PHE A 144 3.68 -13.48 7.86
CA PHE A 144 2.39 -13.65 7.19
C PHE A 144 1.47 -12.49 7.53
N ASP A 145 1.18 -11.65 6.55
CA ASP A 145 0.22 -10.56 6.70
C ASP A 145 -1.19 -11.10 6.47
N ILE A 146 -2.03 -11.08 7.51
CA ILE A 146 -3.39 -11.63 7.51
C ILE A 146 -4.44 -10.56 7.81
N PRO A 147 -5.71 -10.73 7.39
CA PRO A 147 -6.77 -9.77 7.64
C PRO A 147 -6.92 -9.46 9.13
N CYS A 148 -7.22 -8.19 9.48
CA CYS A 148 -7.28 -7.72 10.87
C CYS A 148 -8.23 -8.54 11.75
N ALA A 149 -9.35 -9.02 11.19
CA ALA A 149 -10.34 -9.81 11.93
C ALA A 149 -10.02 -11.32 12.01
N VAL A 150 -9.04 -11.80 11.24
CA VAL A 150 -8.68 -13.22 11.25
C VAL A 150 -7.86 -13.52 12.50
N SER A 151 -8.19 -14.61 13.18
CA SER A 151 -7.46 -15.05 14.36
C SER A 151 -6.08 -15.60 13.98
N GLU A 152 -5.02 -15.09 14.63
CA GLU A 152 -3.67 -15.64 14.46
C GLU A 152 -3.60 -17.10 14.88
N ASP A 153 -4.35 -17.52 15.91
CA ASP A 153 -4.35 -18.91 16.37
C ASP A 153 -4.89 -19.85 15.29
N VAL A 154 -5.94 -19.42 14.57
CA VAL A 154 -6.52 -20.17 13.44
C VAL A 154 -5.51 -20.28 12.29
N MET A 155 -4.84 -19.19 11.94
CA MET A 155 -3.86 -19.21 10.86
C MET A 155 -2.58 -19.95 11.24
N ARG A 156 -2.17 -19.89 12.51
CA ARG A 156 -0.98 -20.58 13.03
C ARG A 156 -1.08 -22.08 12.81
N GLU A 157 -2.23 -22.69 13.11
CA GLU A 157 -2.43 -24.12 12.88
C GLU A 157 -2.24 -24.50 11.40
N LYS A 158 -2.81 -23.72 10.48
CA LYS A 158 -2.70 -23.95 9.03
C LYS A 158 -1.27 -23.82 8.54
N ILE A 159 -0.59 -22.74 8.92
CA ILE A 159 0.75 -22.40 8.42
C ILE A 159 1.82 -23.29 9.06
N SER A 160 1.65 -23.73 10.31
CA SER A 160 2.57 -24.68 10.94
C SER A 160 2.71 -25.98 10.15
N ASN A 161 1.61 -26.48 9.55
CA ASN A 161 1.66 -27.67 8.70
C ASN A 161 2.27 -27.37 7.31
N ALA A 162 2.01 -26.17 6.77
CA ALA A 162 2.49 -25.76 5.46
C ALA A 162 3.99 -25.41 5.43
N LYS A 163 4.55 -24.91 6.54
CA LYS A 163 5.96 -24.52 6.64
C LYS A 163 6.82 -25.53 7.43
N GLY A 164 6.24 -26.22 8.41
CA GLY A 164 6.87 -27.30 9.17
C GLY A 164 7.89 -26.90 10.24
N ASP A 165 8.53 -25.73 10.15
CA ASP A 165 9.62 -25.29 11.06
C ASP A 165 9.21 -24.24 12.12
N ASN A 166 7.97 -23.74 12.07
CA ASN A 166 7.45 -22.65 12.91
C ASN A 166 8.28 -21.34 12.88
N ASN A 167 9.11 -21.13 11.86
CA ASN A 167 9.93 -19.93 11.71
C ASN A 167 9.15 -18.80 11.02
N PHE A 168 8.06 -18.35 11.66
CA PHE A 168 7.17 -17.33 11.11
C PHE A 168 6.45 -16.53 12.20
N ASP A 169 5.97 -15.35 11.87
CA ASP A 169 5.04 -14.55 12.67
C ASP A 169 3.87 -14.01 11.81
N PHE A 170 3.06 -13.16 12.42
CA PHE A 170 1.92 -12.53 11.77
C PHE A 170 2.04 -11.01 11.81
N GLY A 171 1.72 -10.38 10.68
CA GLY A 171 1.28 -8.99 10.63
C GLY A 171 -0.23 -8.92 10.40
N LYS A 172 -0.81 -7.76 10.70
CA LYS A 172 -2.23 -7.48 10.43
C LYS A 172 -2.37 -6.51 9.28
N ILE A 173 -3.28 -6.81 8.36
CA ILE A 173 -3.67 -5.94 7.27
C ILE A 173 -5.17 -5.67 7.30
N HIS A 174 -5.57 -4.49 6.85
CA HIS A 174 -6.97 -4.13 6.71
C HIS A 174 -7.44 -4.49 5.29
N SER A 175 -7.85 -5.74 5.09
CA SER A 175 -8.14 -6.33 3.76
C SER A 175 -9.54 -6.03 3.23
N SER A 176 -10.50 -5.68 4.08
CA SER A 176 -11.86 -5.32 3.67
C SER A 176 -11.92 -3.86 3.29
N LEU A 177 -11.26 -3.53 2.17
CA LEU A 177 -11.38 -2.23 1.50
C LEU A 177 -12.76 -2.14 0.88
N VAL A 178 -13.75 -1.63 1.62
CA VAL A 178 -14.95 -1.14 0.95
C VAL A 178 -14.56 0.16 0.29
N GLU A 179 -14.45 0.15 -1.04
CA GLU A 179 -14.61 1.36 -1.86
C GLU A 179 -16.04 1.87 -1.68
N SER A 180 -16.33 2.39 -0.49
CA SER A 180 -17.57 3.08 -0.18
C SER A 180 -17.51 4.39 -0.95
N MET A 181 -18.05 4.38 -2.17
CA MET A 181 -18.23 5.56 -3.02
C MET A 181 -18.90 6.74 -2.30
N THR A 182 -19.58 6.50 -1.18
CA THR A 182 -20.20 7.55 -0.35
C THR A 182 -19.24 8.25 0.63
N GLU A 183 -18.11 7.63 1.01
CA GLU A 183 -17.05 8.25 1.83
C GLU A 183 -15.79 8.59 1.01
N LYS A 184 -15.63 7.99 -0.18
CA LYS A 184 -14.55 8.22 -1.16
C LYS A 184 -14.39 9.70 -1.55
N ASP A 185 -15.49 10.45 -1.62
CA ASP A 185 -15.51 11.85 -2.02
C ASP A 185 -14.97 12.83 -0.95
N ILE A 186 -14.82 12.39 0.32
CA ILE A 186 -14.47 13.29 1.44
C ILE A 186 -13.04 13.07 1.94
N PHE A 187 -12.49 11.85 1.82
CA PHE A 187 -11.29 11.44 2.56
C PHE A 187 -10.09 10.97 1.71
N GLY A 188 -10.25 10.87 0.39
CA GLY A 188 -9.20 10.41 -0.54
C GLY A 188 -9.36 8.95 -0.96
N GLU A 189 -8.69 8.55 -2.03
CA GLU A 189 -8.94 7.27 -2.71
C GLU A 189 -8.49 6.04 -1.91
N ASN A 190 -7.61 6.18 -0.90
CA ASN A 190 -7.09 5.04 -0.11
C ASN A 190 -7.24 5.20 1.42
N MET A 191 -8.21 5.98 1.86
CA MET A 191 -8.68 5.89 3.24
C MET A 191 -9.42 4.56 3.40
N ILE A 192 -8.82 3.63 4.14
CA ILE A 192 -9.39 2.33 4.42
C ILE A 192 -10.46 2.49 5.49
N TYR A 193 -11.69 2.13 5.14
CA TYR A 193 -12.65 1.66 6.11
C TYR A 193 -12.66 0.13 6.09
N CYS A 194 -12.18 -0.50 7.15
CA CYS A 194 -12.25 -1.95 7.29
C CYS A 194 -13.55 -2.31 7.99
N GLU A 195 -14.54 -2.85 7.27
CA GLU A 195 -15.80 -3.30 7.88
C GLU A 195 -15.59 -4.35 8.97
N ASP A 196 -14.58 -5.21 8.82
CA ASP A 196 -14.35 -6.33 9.73
C ASP A 196 -13.87 -5.91 11.12
N CYS A 197 -13.05 -4.85 11.19
CA CYS A 197 -12.51 -4.33 12.46
C CYS A 197 -12.91 -2.89 12.79
N GLY A 198 -13.69 -2.23 11.92
CA GLY A 198 -14.10 -0.83 12.06
C GLY A 198 -12.97 0.19 11.87
N PHE A 199 -11.79 -0.24 11.40
CA PHE A 199 -10.62 0.62 11.22
C PHE A 199 -10.90 1.72 10.19
N LYS A 200 -10.45 2.94 10.48
CA LYS A 200 -10.50 4.11 9.60
C LYS A 200 -9.11 4.73 9.52
N GLY A 201 -8.37 4.52 8.44
CA GLY A 201 -7.00 5.00 8.33
C GLY A 201 -6.33 4.72 7.00
N SER A 202 -5.08 5.13 6.85
CA SER A 202 -4.27 4.78 5.66
C SER A 202 -3.95 3.29 5.66
N LYS A 203 -3.79 2.73 4.45
CA LYS A 203 -3.32 1.36 4.21
C LYS A 203 -1.94 1.06 4.82
N TYR A 204 -1.15 2.09 5.11
CA TYR A 204 0.28 1.95 5.41
C TYR A 204 0.67 2.13 6.88
N LEU A 205 -0.29 2.30 7.78
CA LEU A 205 0.00 2.48 9.19
C LEU A 205 -0.47 1.28 10.00
N GLU A 206 0.49 0.59 10.62
CA GLU A 206 0.21 -0.35 11.71
C GLU A 206 -0.56 0.39 12.83
N ASP A 207 -1.41 -0.32 13.58
CA ASP A 207 -2.31 0.21 14.64
C ASP A 207 -1.58 1.10 15.69
N VAL A 208 -1.34 2.37 15.37
CA VAL A 208 -0.75 3.34 16.31
C VAL A 208 -1.87 3.91 17.17
N SER A 209 -2.01 3.42 18.40
CA SER A 209 -2.91 4.04 19.38
C SER A 209 -2.43 5.45 19.70
N LEU A 210 -3.26 6.46 19.42
CA LEU A 210 -2.99 7.84 19.85
C LEU A 210 -3.10 7.94 21.38
N PRO A 211 -2.17 8.64 22.06
CA PRO A 211 -2.25 8.86 23.51
C PRO A 211 -3.21 10.00 23.89
N PHE A 212 -3.84 10.65 22.91
CA PHE A 212 -4.59 11.90 23.10
C PHE A 212 -6.06 11.63 23.41
N GLU A 213 -6.53 12.08 24.57
CA GLU A 213 -7.91 11.89 25.02
C GLU A 213 -8.91 12.77 24.26
N ASP A 214 -8.44 13.86 23.64
CA ASP A 214 -9.22 14.85 22.92
C ASP A 214 -9.26 14.62 21.39
N VAL A 215 -8.72 13.50 20.92
CA VAL A 215 -8.74 13.08 19.52
C VAL A 215 -9.72 11.90 19.38
N ASN A 216 -10.98 12.23 19.10
CA ASN A 216 -12.04 11.24 18.90
C ASN A 216 -11.75 10.38 17.66
N ASN A 217 -11.88 9.05 17.77
CA ASN A 217 -11.69 8.09 16.67
C ASN A 217 -12.68 8.25 15.52
N ASP A 218 -13.84 8.86 15.76
CA ASP A 218 -14.83 9.19 14.73
C ASP A 218 -14.59 10.57 14.08
N ALA A 219 -13.59 11.33 14.52
CA ALA A 219 -13.32 12.66 13.95
C ALA A 219 -12.69 12.54 12.55
N TRP A 220 -13.06 13.45 11.64
CA TRP A 220 -12.53 13.51 10.27
C TRP A 220 -10.99 13.56 10.22
N TYR A 221 -10.37 14.17 11.24
CA TYR A 221 -8.92 14.34 11.33
C TYR A 221 -8.20 13.19 12.04
N TYR A 222 -8.91 12.27 12.69
CA TYR A 222 -8.31 11.16 13.41
C TYR A 222 -7.23 10.40 12.62
N PRO A 223 -7.51 9.90 11.40
CA PRO A 223 -6.53 9.13 10.64
C PRO A 223 -5.29 9.97 10.31
N TYR A 224 -5.48 11.26 10.03
CA TYR A 224 -4.37 12.17 9.72
C TYR A 224 -3.51 12.49 10.94
N VAL A 225 -4.13 12.67 12.11
CA VAL A 225 -3.41 12.87 13.37
C VAL A 225 -2.62 11.60 13.74
N GLN A 226 -3.24 10.43 13.59
CA GLN A 226 -2.58 9.14 13.79
C GLN A 226 -1.36 8.99 12.88
N THR A 227 -1.53 9.31 11.60
CA THR A 227 -0.47 9.30 10.58
C THR A 227 0.68 10.23 10.96
N ALA A 228 0.40 11.52 11.09
CA ALA A 228 1.42 12.51 11.36
C ALA A 228 2.16 12.27 12.69
N TYR A 229 1.46 11.71 13.69
CA TYR A 229 2.05 11.31 14.97
C TYR A 229 2.94 10.07 14.84
N SER A 230 2.53 9.06 14.08
CA SER A 230 3.31 7.84 13.86
C SER A 230 4.66 8.10 13.19
N PHE A 231 4.73 9.08 12.27
CA PHE A 231 5.98 9.54 11.67
C PHE A 231 6.82 10.42 12.61
N GLY A 232 6.33 10.75 13.81
CA GLY A 232 7.02 11.61 14.77
C GLY A 232 7.10 13.09 14.35
N ILE A 233 6.37 13.50 13.31
CA ILE A 233 6.43 14.86 12.76
C ILE A 233 5.65 15.85 13.62
N ILE A 234 4.49 15.44 14.13
CA ILE A 234 3.67 16.25 15.04
C ILE A 234 3.43 15.53 16.37
N ASN A 235 3.58 16.27 17.47
CA ASN A 235 3.36 15.78 18.83
C ASN A 235 2.19 16.53 19.49
N GLY A 236 1.67 15.99 20.58
CA GLY A 236 0.66 16.68 21.41
C GLY A 236 1.21 17.92 22.12
N LYS A 237 0.31 18.80 22.56
CA LYS A 237 0.64 19.92 23.45
C LYS A 237 0.97 19.43 24.87
N SER A 238 0.49 18.25 25.22
CA SER A 238 0.90 17.48 26.39
C SER A 238 0.94 15.99 26.04
N GLN A 239 1.25 15.14 27.03
CA GLN A 239 1.25 13.68 26.85
C GLN A 239 -0.13 13.12 26.47
N THR A 240 -1.22 13.79 26.83
CA THR A 240 -2.59 13.29 26.61
C THR A 240 -3.51 14.27 25.88
N VAL A 241 -2.98 15.42 25.44
CA VAL A 241 -3.76 16.47 24.77
C VAL A 241 -3.10 16.85 23.46
N PHE A 242 -3.84 16.70 22.36
CA PHE A 242 -3.43 17.14 21.04
C PHE A 242 -3.90 18.57 20.73
N ASP A 243 -5.09 18.94 21.17
CA ASP A 243 -5.81 20.19 20.88
C ASP A 243 -6.00 20.42 19.37
N PRO A 244 -6.89 19.65 18.71
CA PRO A 244 -7.02 19.62 17.25
C PRO A 244 -7.46 20.96 16.63
N ASP A 245 -8.15 21.82 17.40
CA ASP A 245 -8.62 23.13 16.95
C ASP A 245 -7.66 24.28 17.28
N ALA A 246 -6.64 24.06 18.11
CA ALA A 246 -5.63 25.08 18.34
C ALA A 246 -4.85 25.36 17.05
N GLY A 247 -4.46 26.62 16.87
CA GLY A 247 -3.61 26.97 15.75
C GLY A 247 -2.13 26.79 16.02
N LEU A 248 -1.37 26.84 14.94
CA LEU A 248 0.09 26.77 14.93
C LEU A 248 0.68 28.16 14.69
N THR A 249 1.83 28.43 15.29
CA THR A 249 2.62 29.62 14.93
C THR A 249 3.38 29.41 13.62
N CYS A 250 3.90 30.50 13.03
CA CYS A 250 4.77 30.39 11.86
C CYS A 250 6.03 29.58 12.17
N ALA A 251 6.59 29.71 13.37
CA ALA A 251 7.70 28.90 13.86
C ALA A 251 7.38 27.40 13.94
N GLU A 252 6.21 27.05 14.50
CA GLU A 252 5.78 25.65 14.57
C GLU A 252 5.51 25.07 13.18
N THR A 253 4.98 25.89 12.27
CA THR A 253 4.76 25.50 10.87
C THR A 253 6.09 25.26 10.14
N ALA A 254 7.09 26.13 10.32
CA ALA A 254 8.42 25.95 9.76
C ALA A 254 9.13 24.71 10.35
N LYS A 255 8.96 24.46 11.65
CA LYS A 255 9.44 23.24 12.29
C LYS A 255 8.87 21.99 11.62
N ILE A 256 7.55 21.95 11.44
CA ILE A 256 6.88 20.82 10.76
C ILE A 256 7.42 20.68 9.32
N ALA A 257 7.50 21.77 8.56
CA ALA A 257 8.00 21.76 7.18
C ALA A 257 9.43 21.19 7.09
N ALA A 258 10.34 21.65 7.96
CA ALA A 258 11.70 21.14 8.05
C ALA A 258 11.71 19.63 8.36
N CYS A 259 10.90 19.17 9.31
CA CYS A 259 10.82 17.75 9.67
C CYS A 259 10.26 16.89 8.52
N ILE A 260 9.22 17.32 7.81
CA ILE A 260 8.68 16.60 6.65
C ILE A 260 9.77 16.46 5.58
N HIS A 261 10.40 17.58 5.20
CA HIS A 261 11.42 17.58 4.15
C HIS A 261 12.64 16.74 4.54
N ALA A 262 13.08 16.83 5.81
CA ALA A 262 14.18 16.00 6.32
C ALA A 262 13.86 14.51 6.25
N TYR A 263 12.66 14.12 6.67
CA TYR A 263 12.18 12.74 6.58
C TYR A 263 12.21 12.22 5.14
N ASN A 264 11.62 12.96 4.20
CA ASN A 264 11.60 12.59 2.79
C ASN A 264 13.01 12.57 2.15
N SER A 265 13.94 13.35 2.70
CA SER A 265 15.35 13.34 2.29
C SER A 265 16.19 12.23 2.95
N GLY A 266 15.58 11.35 3.76
CA GLY A 266 16.28 10.29 4.49
C GLY A 266 17.17 10.79 5.64
N LEU A 267 16.86 11.97 6.20
CA LEU A 267 17.59 12.61 7.30
C LEU A 267 16.87 12.44 8.64
N GLU A 268 17.61 12.63 9.75
CA GLU A 268 17.01 12.71 11.08
C GLU A 268 16.09 13.95 11.21
N THR A 269 14.95 13.78 11.88
CA THR A 269 13.94 14.83 12.06
C THR A 269 14.07 15.58 13.39
N GLU A 270 14.92 15.11 14.29
CA GLU A 270 15.27 15.77 15.56
C GLU A 270 16.55 16.58 15.41
N PHE A 271 16.41 17.90 15.36
CA PHE A 271 17.53 18.81 15.19
C PHE A 271 18.11 19.25 16.53
N GLN A 272 19.43 19.31 16.63
CA GLN A 272 20.08 19.93 17.78
C GLN A 272 19.86 21.45 17.74
N GLY A 273 19.07 21.95 18.70
CA GLY A 273 18.77 23.37 18.82
C GLY A 273 20.02 24.23 19.02
N TYR A 274 20.02 25.39 18.37
CA TYR A 274 20.95 26.49 18.59
C TYR A 274 20.20 27.81 18.38
N GLY A 275 20.88 28.94 18.64
CA GLY A 275 20.30 30.27 18.44
C GLY A 275 19.65 30.85 19.69
N GLU A 276 18.93 31.96 19.51
CA GLU A 276 18.21 32.66 20.58
C GLU A 276 16.80 32.08 20.77
N HIS A 277 16.21 31.55 19.71
CA HIS A 277 14.88 30.94 19.71
C HIS A 277 14.95 29.44 19.45
N TRP A 278 14.01 28.69 20.04
CA TRP A 278 13.96 27.23 19.87
C TRP A 278 13.77 26.80 18.41
N TYR A 279 13.21 27.67 17.58
CA TYR A 279 12.88 27.42 16.18
C TYR A 279 14.00 27.78 15.20
N ASP A 280 15.07 28.45 15.64
CA ASP A 280 16.11 28.98 14.74
C ASP A 280 16.72 27.89 13.85
N VAL A 281 17.01 26.72 14.45
CA VAL A 281 17.55 25.56 13.71
C VAL A 281 16.64 25.08 12.57
N TYR A 282 15.32 25.14 12.77
CA TYR A 282 14.35 24.68 11.77
C TYR A 282 14.13 25.73 10.69
N VAL A 283 14.12 27.01 11.07
CA VAL A 283 14.02 28.14 10.14
C VAL A 283 15.25 28.18 9.22
N ASP A 284 16.45 28.01 9.78
CA ASP A 284 17.70 27.94 9.01
C ASP A 284 17.70 26.73 8.07
N TYR A 285 17.21 25.57 8.52
CA TYR A 285 17.03 24.40 7.66
C TYR A 285 16.10 24.71 6.48
N CYS A 286 14.99 25.43 6.73
CA CYS A 286 14.05 25.80 5.68
C CYS A 286 14.67 26.71 4.62
N TYR A 287 15.47 27.71 5.02
CA TYR A 287 16.19 28.56 4.07
C TYR A 287 17.27 27.78 3.30
N TYR A 288 18.04 26.94 4.01
CA TYR A 288 19.12 26.16 3.40
C TYR A 288 18.62 25.21 2.31
N ASN A 289 17.45 24.60 2.51
CA ASN A 289 16.85 23.65 1.57
C ASN A 289 15.87 24.31 0.58
N ASN A 290 15.78 25.65 0.55
CA ASN A 290 14.85 26.41 -0.29
C ASN A 290 13.37 26.03 -0.07
N ILE A 291 13.01 25.61 1.14
CA ILE A 291 11.62 25.51 1.58
C ILE A 291 11.04 26.91 1.77
N ILE A 292 11.87 27.85 2.23
CA ILE A 292 11.56 29.27 2.32
C ILE A 292 12.62 30.04 1.53
N ASP A 293 12.18 30.92 0.65
CA ASP A 293 13.07 31.76 -0.14
C ASP A 293 13.75 32.83 0.73
N ASP A 294 15.01 33.13 0.43
CA ASP A 294 15.88 34.06 1.18
C ASP A 294 15.33 35.47 1.40
N HIS A 295 14.40 35.92 0.55
CA HIS A 295 13.76 37.23 0.61
C HIS A 295 12.39 37.22 1.31
N ILE A 296 11.89 36.04 1.68
CA ILE A 296 10.64 35.87 2.42
C ILE A 296 10.96 35.68 3.89
N SER A 297 10.25 36.39 4.75
CA SER A 297 10.37 36.27 6.20
C SER A 297 8.99 36.41 6.84
N PHE A 298 8.77 35.64 7.90
CA PHE A 298 7.51 35.63 8.65
C PHE A 298 7.71 36.20 10.04
N ASP A 299 6.62 36.68 10.64
CA ASP A 299 6.56 36.87 12.09
C ASP A 299 6.44 35.48 12.74
N TRP A 300 7.55 34.96 13.28
CA TRP A 300 7.65 33.57 13.72
C TRP A 300 6.73 33.22 14.89
N ASP A 301 6.39 34.20 15.73
CA ASP A 301 5.59 33.98 16.95
C ASP A 301 4.08 34.18 16.70
N LYS A 302 3.67 34.74 15.56
CA LYS A 302 2.24 34.86 15.23
C LYS A 302 1.66 33.53 14.75
N ASN A 303 0.35 33.40 14.92
CA ASN A 303 -0.42 32.32 14.30
C ASN A 303 -0.24 32.32 12.77
N ALA A 304 0.15 31.18 12.22
CA ALA A 304 0.26 30.98 10.79
C ALA A 304 -1.13 31.01 10.15
N THR A 305 -1.21 31.66 9.00
CA THR A 305 -2.35 31.54 8.10
C THR A 305 -2.23 30.26 7.27
N ARG A 306 -3.35 29.79 6.72
CA ARG A 306 -3.36 28.63 5.82
C ARG A 306 -2.52 28.85 4.57
N ALA A 307 -2.46 30.08 4.04
CA ALA A 307 -1.59 30.42 2.91
C ALA A 307 -0.10 30.30 3.26
N GLU A 308 0.30 30.73 4.45
CA GLU A 308 1.69 30.60 4.92
C GLU A 308 2.08 29.13 5.15
N MET A 309 1.18 28.32 5.71
CA MET A 309 1.38 26.87 5.78
C MET A 309 1.52 26.27 4.38
N ALA A 310 0.63 26.61 3.44
CA ALA A 310 0.70 26.10 2.07
C ALA A 310 2.02 26.44 1.39
N TYR A 311 2.51 27.67 1.58
CA TYR A 311 3.80 28.09 1.07
C TYR A 311 4.93 27.17 1.54
N MET A 312 5.02 26.93 2.85
CA MET A 312 6.08 26.07 3.42
C MET A 312 5.90 24.61 3.01
N PHE A 313 4.67 24.08 3.07
CA PHE A 313 4.41 22.65 2.91
C PHE A 313 4.47 22.19 1.45
N SER A 314 4.16 23.07 0.48
CA SER A 314 4.28 22.76 -0.95
C SER A 314 5.69 22.32 -1.37
N ARG A 315 6.71 22.72 -0.63
CA ARG A 315 8.14 22.45 -0.93
C ARG A 315 8.75 21.32 -0.09
N CYS A 316 7.95 20.59 0.69
CA CYS A 316 8.45 19.56 1.61
C CYS A 316 8.51 18.15 1.02
N ASP A 317 7.91 17.94 -0.14
CA ASP A 317 7.88 16.66 -0.83
C ASP A 317 9.04 16.56 -1.81
N THR A 318 9.89 15.54 -1.64
CA THR A 318 11.10 15.36 -2.45
C THR A 318 11.00 14.21 -3.45
N GLU A 319 9.89 13.45 -3.42
CA GLU A 319 9.65 12.34 -4.34
C GLU A 319 8.97 12.84 -5.63
N PRO A 320 9.21 12.21 -6.81
CA PRO A 320 8.45 12.52 -8.01
C PRO A 320 6.99 12.11 -7.82
N TYR A 321 6.07 13.06 -7.96
CA TYR A 321 4.64 12.85 -7.74
C TYR A 321 3.80 13.12 -8.99
N GLU A 322 2.64 12.45 -9.06
CA GLU A 322 1.62 12.74 -10.04
C GLU A 322 0.94 14.07 -9.71
N ILE A 323 0.85 14.94 -10.72
CA ILE A 323 0.17 16.23 -10.65
C ILE A 323 -1.07 16.09 -11.53
N ASN A 324 -2.25 16.46 -11.02
CA ASN A 324 -3.42 16.66 -11.87
C ASN A 324 -3.31 18.04 -12.56
N PRO A 325 -2.92 18.11 -13.85
CA PRO A 325 -2.75 19.39 -14.53
C PRO A 325 -4.09 20.09 -14.80
N ASP A 326 -5.19 19.35 -14.72
CA ASP A 326 -6.52 19.81 -15.13
C ASP A 326 -7.20 20.66 -14.05
N VAL A 327 -6.63 20.79 -12.85
CA VAL A 327 -7.16 21.72 -11.82
C VAL A 327 -6.64 23.15 -12.11
N PRO A 328 -7.47 24.09 -12.59
CA PRO A 328 -7.10 25.50 -12.73
C PRO A 328 -7.23 26.25 -11.39
N LEU A 329 -6.58 27.42 -11.30
CA LEU A 329 -6.73 28.31 -10.14
C LEU A 329 -8.19 28.71 -9.87
N THR A 330 -9.00 28.81 -10.93
CA THR A 330 -10.42 29.19 -10.85
C THR A 330 -11.29 28.20 -10.10
N ASP A 331 -10.82 26.97 -9.89
CA ASP A 331 -11.55 25.94 -9.17
C ASP A 331 -11.39 26.06 -7.65
N ILE A 332 -10.53 26.97 -7.19
CA ILE A 332 -10.35 27.30 -5.77
C ILE A 332 -11.11 28.62 -5.50
N PRO A 333 -12.33 28.58 -4.91
CA PRO A 333 -13.28 29.71 -4.96
C PRO A 333 -12.77 31.06 -4.41
N ASP A 334 -11.81 31.03 -3.51
CA ASP A 334 -11.32 32.20 -2.77
C ASP A 334 -9.82 32.47 -2.96
N VAL A 335 -9.19 31.83 -3.95
CA VAL A 335 -7.79 32.04 -4.29
C VAL A 335 -7.68 32.64 -5.69
N TYR A 336 -7.13 33.84 -5.74
CA TYR A 336 -6.90 34.61 -6.97
C TYR A 336 -5.40 34.71 -7.23
N ASP A 337 -4.98 35.12 -8.43
CA ASP A 337 -3.56 35.33 -8.76
C ASP A 337 -2.88 36.40 -7.89
N THR A 338 -3.67 37.28 -7.25
CA THR A 338 -3.22 38.26 -6.26
C THR A 338 -3.22 37.74 -4.81
N THR A 339 -3.78 36.57 -4.54
CA THR A 339 -3.78 35.97 -3.21
C THR A 339 -2.35 35.59 -2.82
N ALA A 340 -1.96 35.87 -1.58
CA ALA A 340 -0.64 35.46 -1.08
C ALA A 340 -0.46 33.94 -1.27
N PHE A 341 0.64 33.55 -1.90
CA PHE A 341 1.00 32.16 -2.15
C PHE A 341 -0.03 31.37 -2.98
N ALA A 342 -0.74 32.04 -3.90
CA ALA A 342 -1.78 31.42 -4.72
C ALA A 342 -1.31 30.21 -5.51
N TYR A 343 -0.08 30.23 -6.03
CA TYR A 343 0.45 29.15 -6.85
C TYR A 343 0.93 27.95 -6.03
N GLU A 344 1.41 28.18 -4.81
CA GLU A 344 1.70 27.13 -3.84
C GLU A 344 0.42 26.46 -3.35
N ILE A 345 -0.63 27.24 -3.13
CA ILE A 345 -1.94 26.69 -2.82
C ILE A 345 -2.42 25.83 -3.99
N LEU A 346 -2.38 26.35 -5.22
CA LEU A 346 -2.76 25.60 -6.41
C LEU A 346 -1.96 24.30 -6.57
N ASP A 347 -0.64 24.33 -6.32
CA ASP A 347 0.21 23.15 -6.36
C ASP A 347 -0.30 22.06 -5.40
N LEU A 348 -0.62 22.44 -4.16
CA LEU A 348 -1.16 21.50 -3.16
C LEU A 348 -2.53 20.93 -3.56
N TYR A 349 -3.39 21.69 -4.23
CA TYR A 349 -4.66 21.16 -4.78
C TYR A 349 -4.40 20.17 -5.91
N ARG A 350 -3.51 20.49 -6.85
CA ARG A 350 -3.17 19.61 -7.97
C ARG A 350 -2.55 18.29 -7.54
N ARG A 351 -1.91 18.29 -6.38
CA ARG A 351 -1.30 17.13 -5.74
C ARG A 351 -2.25 16.41 -4.79
N GLY A 352 -3.50 16.85 -4.66
CA GLY A 352 -4.49 16.25 -3.76
C GLY A 352 -4.13 16.37 -2.26
N ILE A 353 -3.20 17.27 -1.91
CA ILE A 353 -2.81 17.53 -0.52
C ILE A 353 -3.81 18.49 0.13
N ALA A 354 -4.18 19.56 -0.58
CA ALA A 354 -5.23 20.48 -0.18
C ALA A 354 -6.54 20.16 -0.92
N VAL A 355 -7.68 20.26 -0.22
CA VAL A 355 -9.02 19.98 -0.78
C VAL A 355 -10.08 20.99 -0.38
N GLY A 356 -9.66 22.07 0.27
CA GLY A 356 -10.56 23.03 0.90
C GLY A 356 -11.18 22.54 2.20
N SER A 357 -12.04 23.38 2.78
CA SER A 357 -12.65 23.17 4.09
C SER A 357 -14.18 23.07 4.04
N ASP A 358 -14.77 23.02 2.84
CA ASP A 358 -16.22 22.90 2.62
C ASP A 358 -16.54 22.18 1.30
N GLU A 359 -17.84 22.00 1.02
CA GLU A 359 -18.35 21.33 -0.19
C GLU A 359 -17.95 22.02 -1.50
N TYR A 360 -17.49 23.28 -1.43
CA TYR A 360 -17.02 24.06 -2.58
C TYR A 360 -15.51 24.04 -2.72
N MET A 361 -14.80 23.27 -1.88
CA MET A 361 -13.35 23.21 -1.86
C MET A 361 -12.71 24.58 -1.57
N THR A 362 -13.35 25.40 -0.74
CA THR A 362 -12.84 26.73 -0.38
C THR A 362 -11.58 26.63 0.48
N PHE A 363 -10.53 27.39 0.16
CA PHE A 363 -9.24 27.26 0.84
C PHE A 363 -9.13 28.06 2.14
N TYR A 364 -9.74 29.24 2.24
CA TYR A 364 -9.61 30.19 3.34
C TYR A 364 -8.16 30.65 3.63
N PRO A 365 -7.47 31.32 2.69
CA PRO A 365 -6.03 31.59 2.77
C PRO A 365 -5.61 32.41 3.99
N ASN A 366 -6.47 33.33 4.45
CA ASN A 366 -6.19 34.21 5.58
C ASN A 366 -6.62 33.64 6.94
N ALA A 367 -7.30 32.49 6.97
CA ALA A 367 -7.71 31.87 8.22
C ALA A 367 -6.50 31.25 8.92
N GLN A 368 -6.55 31.22 10.25
CA GLN A 368 -5.57 30.52 11.06
C GLN A 368 -5.60 29.03 10.75
N VAL A 369 -4.42 28.43 10.55
CA VAL A 369 -4.30 26.98 10.41
C VAL A 369 -4.58 26.30 11.73
N LYS A 370 -5.36 25.23 11.73
CA LYS A 370 -5.56 24.35 12.90
C LYS A 370 -4.57 23.18 12.91
N ARG A 371 -4.25 22.64 14.09
CA ARG A 371 -3.38 21.47 14.24
C ARG A 371 -3.92 20.23 13.53
N SER A 372 -5.23 20.02 13.55
CA SER A 372 -5.90 18.95 12.78
C SER A 372 -5.73 19.11 11.26
N GLU A 373 -5.78 20.35 10.76
CA GLU A 373 -5.57 20.65 9.35
C GLU A 373 -4.11 20.42 8.94
N ALA A 374 -3.16 20.86 9.76
CA ALA A 374 -1.75 20.60 9.52
C ALA A 374 -1.45 19.08 9.51
N ALA A 375 -2.07 18.30 10.41
CA ALA A 375 -1.96 16.84 10.40
C ALA A 375 -2.43 16.23 9.08
N ALA A 376 -3.54 16.72 8.50
CA ALA A 376 -4.02 16.29 7.20
C ALA A 376 -3.01 16.56 6.08
N PHE A 377 -2.39 17.74 6.07
CA PHE A 377 -1.37 18.04 5.06
C PHE A 377 -0.11 17.20 5.26
N ILE A 378 0.38 17.04 6.49
CA ILE A 378 1.54 16.18 6.80
C ILE A 378 1.30 14.77 6.25
N ALA A 379 0.15 14.18 6.60
CA ALA A 379 -0.21 12.83 6.19
C ALA A 379 -0.24 12.69 4.67
N ARG A 380 -0.85 13.64 3.95
CA ARG A 380 -0.94 13.60 2.48
C ARG A 380 0.37 13.89 1.75
N ILE A 381 1.31 14.58 2.40
CA ILE A 381 2.66 14.76 1.86
C ILE A 381 3.46 13.47 1.99
N LEU A 382 3.41 12.83 3.15
CA LEU A 382 4.19 11.62 3.46
C LEU A 382 3.59 10.34 2.87
N CYS A 383 2.27 10.31 2.68
CA CYS A 383 1.52 9.15 2.23
C CYS A 383 0.71 9.53 0.97
N ASN A 384 1.26 9.19 -0.20
CA ASN A 384 0.64 9.53 -1.49
C ASN A 384 -0.77 8.97 -1.65
N ASP A 385 -1.04 7.83 -1.03
CA ASP A 385 -2.33 7.15 -1.02
C ASP A 385 -3.41 7.92 -0.25
N MET A 386 -3.02 8.77 0.70
CA MET A 386 -3.95 9.63 1.45
C MET A 386 -4.34 10.91 0.70
N ARG A 387 -3.69 11.20 -0.43
CA ARG A 387 -4.04 12.33 -1.30
C ARG A 387 -5.44 12.13 -1.88
N ILE A 388 -6.12 13.24 -2.10
CA ILE A 388 -7.49 13.24 -2.57
C ILE A 388 -7.51 13.60 -4.05
N GLY A 389 -8.01 12.68 -4.88
CA GLY A 389 -8.28 12.94 -6.28
C GLY A 389 -9.39 13.98 -6.41
N LEU A 390 -9.07 15.15 -6.98
CA LEU A 390 -10.08 16.16 -7.30
C LEU A 390 -10.70 15.80 -8.65
N SER A 391 -12.01 15.49 -8.65
CA SER A 391 -12.72 14.91 -9.80
C SER A 391 -13.01 15.88 -10.95
N LYS A 392 -12.43 17.09 -10.97
CA LYS A 392 -12.63 18.07 -12.05
C LYS A 392 -11.45 19.00 -12.30
N GLY A 393 -11.26 19.27 -13.60
CA GLY A 393 -11.27 20.63 -14.16
C GLY A 393 -12.58 20.91 -14.90
#